data_AF-A0AAU2CZ79-F1
#
_entry.id   AF-A0AAU2CZ79-F1
#
_cell.length_a   1.000
_cell.length_b   1.000
_cell.length_c   1.000
_cell.angle_alpha   90.00
_cell.angle_beta   90.00
_cell.angle_gamma   90.00
#
_symmetry.space_group_name_H-M   'P 1'
#
loop_
_entity.id
_entity.type
_entity.pdbx_description
1 polymer ?
#
loop_
_entity_poly.entity_id
_entity_poly.type
_entity_poly.pdbx_seq_one_letter_code
_entity_poly.pdbx_strand_id
1 'polypeptide(L)'
;MTTVMEETPVAMRTEGPRRSWPAVVALALFEARRLLLRIPMLLAFALYVAWIVWRTPKLENGHPALQDADRATQTGPLLIALVVLLCVNQAVLRSKRRDTERHFAVLVLEPWRRTTAHVLSVVAPALLVAAGVLAQFGWSAFKSDAVGSGSPAELLVGPLTVLLFGAIGVLLARLVTSAFAAPLLIVLFFFLFVAGTFPAADGERGLRWLAPVIGENSSFALPSDLMGRPAVWHALYLLGLALTVALVAVLAGGSRSWALGGAVAAALALAVTAGAVQTADLPAATIAARETATHTPEKVQPCVRRNGSTYCAFPEWMPRTAIWSGVVDHVRSLAGGTAHRQPLVVRQRIDATYGLTGDSAIRPSTTPHQVTVGTRWGGPRVPEFSAAVSSVLVAGDEKATEGMCDGRTVTVMWLALSWLPDPMQSLRDVRLDDSVTGSAIVLSPTNPMEMTAGQTDVVRELLGKPRDTVAARMKAHWTELTTPKVTSARAAQLLGVAAPKEADKCG
;
A
#
# COMPACT_ATOMS: atom_id res chain seq x y z
N MET A 1 69.48 -39.20 47.02
CA MET A 1 68.03 -39.30 46.77
C MET A 1 67.72 -38.49 45.52
N THR A 2 67.52 -39.16 44.40
CA THR A 2 67.15 -38.56 43.11
C THR A 2 65.64 -38.65 42.96
N THR A 3 64.96 -37.51 42.97
CA THR A 3 63.53 -37.39 42.68
C THR A 3 63.32 -37.54 41.17
N VAL A 4 62.70 -38.65 40.77
CA VAL A 4 62.19 -38.85 39.41
C VAL A 4 60.99 -37.92 39.23
N MET A 5 61.09 -36.96 38.30
CA MET A 5 59.94 -36.17 37.86
C MET A 5 59.04 -37.08 37.01
N GLU A 6 57.83 -37.30 37.49
CA GLU A 6 56.76 -37.97 36.76
C GLU A 6 56.31 -37.04 35.63
N GLU A 7 56.44 -37.51 34.39
CA GLU A 7 56.10 -36.78 33.17
C GLU A 7 54.58 -36.60 33.08
N THR A 8 54.10 -35.36 33.15
CA THR A 8 52.67 -35.03 33.04
C THR A 8 52.15 -35.55 31.69
N PRO A 9 51.10 -36.39 31.64
CA PRO A 9 50.62 -36.94 30.39
C PRO A 9 50.08 -35.80 29.51
N VAL A 10 50.66 -35.66 28.32
CA VAL A 10 50.18 -34.73 27.29
C VAL A 10 48.77 -35.17 26.89
N ALA A 11 47.78 -34.34 27.21
CA ALA A 11 46.41 -34.56 26.77
C ALA A 11 46.38 -34.59 25.23
N MET A 12 46.16 -35.77 24.67
CA MET A 12 45.89 -35.95 23.25
C MET A 12 44.66 -35.10 22.86
N ARG A 13 44.89 -33.98 22.17
CA ARG A 13 43.85 -33.31 21.39
C ARG A 13 43.48 -34.25 20.24
N THR A 14 42.40 -35.01 20.41
CA THR A 14 41.74 -35.65 19.27
C THR A 14 41.20 -34.56 18.34
N GLU A 15 41.92 -34.30 17.26
CA GLU A 15 41.42 -33.57 16.11
C GLU A 15 40.28 -34.37 15.48
N GLY A 16 39.05 -33.92 15.70
CA GLY A 16 37.87 -34.41 14.98
C GLY A 16 37.27 -33.31 14.10
N PRO A 17 37.63 -33.20 12.80
CA PRO A 17 37.24 -32.05 11.97
C PRO A 17 35.80 -32.03 11.43
N ARG A 18 34.87 -32.89 11.89
CA ARG A 18 33.58 -33.11 11.17
C ARG A 18 32.27 -33.01 11.97
N ARG A 19 32.27 -32.71 13.28
CA ARG A 19 31.03 -32.69 14.11
C ARG A 19 30.54 -31.31 14.59
N SER A 20 31.07 -30.21 14.05
CA SER A 20 30.83 -28.86 14.59
C SER A 20 29.62 -28.11 14.02
N TRP A 21 29.16 -28.42 12.81
CA TRP A 21 27.96 -27.80 12.21
C TRP A 21 26.63 -28.20 12.86
N PRO A 22 26.39 -29.48 13.21
CA PRO A 22 25.19 -29.87 13.95
C PRO A 22 25.04 -29.10 15.26
N ALA A 23 26.14 -28.82 15.96
CA ALA A 23 26.14 -28.02 17.18
C ALA A 23 25.79 -26.53 16.91
N VAL A 24 26.24 -25.96 15.79
CA VAL A 24 25.84 -24.60 15.37
C VAL A 24 24.35 -24.55 15.06
N VAL A 25 23.83 -25.53 14.33
CA VAL A 25 22.39 -25.61 13.99
C VAL A 25 21.56 -25.81 15.26
N ALA A 26 21.96 -26.71 16.16
CA ALA A 26 21.28 -26.92 17.43
C ALA A 26 21.24 -25.64 18.28
N LEU A 27 22.35 -24.89 18.35
CA LEU A 27 22.39 -23.60 19.03
C LEU A 27 21.51 -22.55 18.33
N ALA A 28 21.51 -22.52 17.00
CA ALA A 28 20.67 -21.60 16.23
C ALA A 28 19.18 -21.85 16.49
N LEU A 29 18.76 -23.12 16.48
CA LEU A 29 17.38 -23.52 16.80
C LEU A 29 17.01 -23.19 18.25
N PHE A 30 17.93 -23.42 19.20
CA PHE A 30 17.72 -23.06 20.60
C PHE A 30 17.54 -21.55 20.78
N GLU A 31 18.43 -20.73 20.21
CA GLU A 31 18.32 -19.27 20.31
C GLU A 31 17.12 -18.73 19.51
N ALA A 32 16.76 -19.34 18.38
CA ALA A 32 15.56 -19.00 17.62
C ALA A 32 14.29 -19.23 18.47
N ARG A 33 14.15 -20.42 19.07
CA ARG A 33 13.03 -20.71 19.97
C ARG A 33 13.00 -19.73 21.14
N ARG A 34 14.14 -19.47 21.76
CA ARG A 34 14.22 -18.52 22.88
C ARG A 34 13.87 -17.10 22.47
N LEU A 35 14.30 -16.67 21.28
CA LEU A 35 14.00 -15.36 20.70
C LEU A 35 12.49 -15.20 20.48
N LEU A 36 11.86 -16.18 19.82
CA LEU A 36 10.42 -16.18 19.54
C LEU A 36 9.56 -16.15 20.80
N LEU A 37 10.01 -16.82 21.87
CA LEU A 37 9.28 -16.89 23.14
C LEU A 37 9.52 -15.71 24.09
N ARG A 38 10.30 -14.68 23.69
CA ARG A 38 10.46 -13.48 24.52
C ARG A 38 9.17 -12.65 24.51
N ILE A 39 8.80 -12.11 25.67
CA ILE A 39 7.60 -11.26 25.82
C ILE A 39 7.56 -10.12 24.76
N PRO A 40 8.62 -9.33 24.53
CA PRO A 40 8.60 -8.32 23.48
C PRO A 40 8.32 -8.87 22.08
N MET A 41 8.83 -10.07 21.77
CA MET A 41 8.62 -10.70 20.46
C MET A 41 7.18 -11.18 20.29
N LEU A 42 6.62 -11.83 21.32
CA LEU A 42 5.23 -12.28 21.34
C LEU A 42 4.27 -11.09 21.20
N LEU A 43 4.52 -10.00 21.92
CA LEU A 43 3.75 -8.77 21.81
C LEU A 43 3.87 -8.16 20.41
N ALA A 44 5.07 -8.10 19.83
CA ALA A 44 5.27 -7.57 18.50
C ALA A 44 4.52 -8.39 17.42
N PHE A 45 4.57 -9.72 17.49
CA PHE A 45 3.79 -10.57 16.58
C PHE A 45 2.28 -10.46 16.80
N ALA A 46 1.82 -10.38 18.05
CA ALA A 46 0.40 -10.16 18.34
C ALA A 46 -0.09 -8.82 17.76
N LEU A 47 0.70 -7.74 17.93
CA LEU A 47 0.42 -6.43 17.33
C LEU A 47 0.43 -6.49 15.80
N TYR A 48 1.38 -7.21 15.21
CA TYR A 48 1.46 -7.37 13.75
C TYR A 48 0.25 -8.14 13.19
N VAL A 49 -0.18 -9.21 13.85
CA VAL A 49 -1.40 -9.95 13.47
C VAL A 49 -2.64 -9.07 13.64
N ALA A 50 -2.76 -8.36 14.78
CA ALA A 50 -3.87 -7.43 15.01
C ALA A 50 -3.92 -6.34 13.93
N TRP A 51 -2.75 -5.80 13.55
CA TRP A 51 -2.62 -4.83 12.46
C TRP A 51 -3.08 -5.41 11.11
N ILE A 52 -2.66 -6.62 10.75
CA ILE A 52 -3.12 -7.31 9.54
C ILE A 52 -4.65 -7.45 9.57
N VAL A 53 -5.21 -7.99 10.66
CA VAL A 53 -6.66 -8.20 10.79
C VAL A 53 -7.45 -6.89 10.68
N TRP A 54 -6.93 -5.80 11.27
CA TRP A 54 -7.60 -4.51 11.24
C TRP A 54 -7.52 -3.79 9.88
N ARG A 55 -6.38 -3.90 9.18
CA ARG A 55 -6.12 -3.15 7.94
C ARG A 55 -6.64 -3.86 6.69
N THR A 56 -6.51 -5.18 6.62
CA THR A 56 -6.77 -5.95 5.39
C THR A 56 -8.21 -5.85 4.86
N PRO A 57 -9.25 -5.83 5.71
CA PRO A 57 -10.63 -5.62 5.25
C PRO A 57 -10.86 -4.24 4.60
N LYS A 58 -10.09 -3.23 4.98
CA LYS A 58 -10.27 -1.82 4.56
C LYS A 58 -9.54 -1.47 3.25
N LEU A 59 -8.69 -2.35 2.74
CA LEU A 59 -7.93 -2.07 1.52
C LEU A 59 -8.88 -1.98 0.32
N GLU A 60 -8.91 -0.79 -0.29
CA GLU A 60 -9.77 -0.45 -1.44
C GLU A 60 -11.24 -0.92 -1.32
N ASN A 61 -11.81 -0.83 -0.11
CA ASN A 61 -13.22 -1.17 0.15
C ASN A 61 -13.67 -2.55 -0.36
N GLY A 62 -12.77 -3.53 -0.40
CA GLY A 62 -13.10 -4.86 -0.90
C GLY A 62 -12.57 -5.16 -2.30
N HIS A 63 -12.12 -4.17 -3.07
CA HIS A 63 -11.70 -4.34 -4.46
C HIS A 63 -10.21 -3.97 -4.63
N PRO A 64 -9.26 -4.82 -4.22
CA PRO A 64 -7.84 -4.47 -4.18
C PRO A 64 -7.16 -4.54 -5.57
N ALA A 65 -6.26 -3.61 -5.83
CA ALA A 65 -5.17 -3.74 -6.79
C ALA A 65 -4.01 -4.49 -6.11
N LEU A 66 -3.53 -5.57 -6.74
CA LEU A 66 -2.54 -6.47 -6.11
C LEU A 66 -1.17 -5.82 -5.90
N GLN A 67 -0.78 -4.91 -6.79
CA GLN A 67 0.42 -4.08 -6.66
C GLN A 67 0.33 -3.01 -5.55
N ASP A 68 -0.85 -2.75 -5.01
CA ASP A 68 -1.01 -1.91 -3.82
C ASP A 68 -1.01 -2.80 -2.57
N ALA A 69 -1.63 -3.97 -2.69
CA ALA A 69 -1.67 -4.96 -1.63
C ALA A 69 -0.27 -5.47 -1.24
N ASP A 70 0.63 -5.73 -2.20
CA ASP A 70 2.00 -6.15 -1.90
C ASP A 70 2.84 -5.05 -1.24
N ARG A 71 2.78 -3.80 -1.73
CA ARG A 71 3.46 -2.63 -1.15
C ARG A 71 2.96 -2.35 0.26
N ALA A 72 1.65 -2.53 0.50
CA ALA A 72 1.07 -2.38 1.82
C ALA A 72 1.63 -3.38 2.85
N THR A 73 2.29 -4.47 2.45
CA THR A 73 2.89 -5.44 3.39
C THR A 73 4.18 -4.96 4.03
N GLN A 74 4.83 -3.90 3.52
CA GLN A 74 6.21 -3.56 3.91
C GLN A 74 6.35 -2.85 5.26
N THR A 75 5.38 -2.01 5.64
CA THR A 75 5.50 -1.16 6.83
C THR A 75 5.37 -1.94 8.14
N GLY A 76 4.43 -2.90 8.21
CA GLY A 76 4.17 -3.67 9.44
C GLY A 76 5.40 -4.44 9.97
N PRO A 77 6.14 -5.17 9.11
CA PRO A 77 7.38 -5.86 9.46
C PRO A 77 8.47 -5.01 10.12
N LEU A 78 8.49 -3.69 9.91
CA LEU A 78 9.50 -2.80 10.52
C LEU A 78 9.45 -2.85 12.06
N LEU A 79 8.26 -2.95 12.65
CA LEU A 79 8.11 -3.10 14.10
C LEU A 79 8.77 -4.39 14.59
N ILE A 80 8.55 -5.50 13.88
CA ILE A 80 9.17 -6.79 14.18
C ILE A 80 10.69 -6.69 14.05
N ALA A 81 11.18 -6.06 12.98
CA ALA A 81 12.60 -5.87 12.72
C ALA A 81 13.32 -5.13 13.87
N LEU A 82 12.72 -4.06 14.40
CA LEU A 82 13.25 -3.31 15.55
C LEU A 82 13.29 -4.17 16.84
N VAL A 83 12.24 -4.96 17.09
CA VAL A 83 12.19 -5.85 18.25
C VAL A 83 13.19 -7.00 18.13
N VAL A 84 13.37 -7.55 16.93
CA VAL A 84 14.38 -8.56 16.62
C VAL A 84 15.78 -8.01 16.86
N LEU A 85 16.10 -6.81 16.37
CA LEU A 85 17.37 -6.13 16.62
C LEU A 85 17.69 -6.08 18.11
N LEU A 86 16.73 -5.59 18.93
CA LEU A 86 16.90 -5.48 20.37
C LEU A 86 17.12 -6.84 21.03
N CYS A 87 16.24 -7.81 20.74
CA CYS A 87 16.26 -9.12 21.40
C CYS A 87 17.52 -9.92 21.04
N VAL A 88 17.94 -9.88 19.78
CA VAL A 88 19.15 -10.56 19.29
C VAL A 88 20.41 -9.90 19.86
N ASN A 89 20.50 -8.57 19.85
CA ASN A 89 21.60 -7.86 20.49
C ASN A 89 21.74 -8.25 21.97
N GLN A 90 20.63 -8.28 22.70
CA GLN A 90 20.64 -8.69 24.09
C GLN A 90 21.01 -10.16 24.29
N ALA A 91 20.63 -11.05 23.36
CA ALA A 91 20.98 -12.46 23.39
C ALA A 91 22.49 -12.66 23.21
N VAL A 92 23.11 -11.96 22.25
CA VAL A 92 24.56 -12.04 22.01
C VAL A 92 25.35 -11.44 23.19
N LEU A 93 24.88 -10.35 23.79
CA LEU A 93 25.51 -9.75 24.98
C LEU A 93 25.31 -10.56 26.26
N ARG A 94 24.49 -11.63 26.25
CA ARG A 94 24.12 -12.39 27.45
C ARG A 94 25.34 -13.05 28.10
N SER A 95 26.24 -13.62 27.30
CA SER A 95 27.38 -14.36 27.83
C SER A 95 28.39 -13.42 28.52
N LYS A 96 28.63 -12.24 27.92
CA LYS A 96 29.47 -11.18 28.46
C LYS A 96 28.91 -10.60 29.75
N ARG A 97 27.59 -10.33 29.82
CA ARG A 97 26.95 -9.74 31.01
C ARG A 97 26.95 -10.63 32.25
N ARG A 98 27.01 -11.95 32.07
CA ARG A 98 26.99 -12.92 33.17
C ARG A 98 28.36 -13.52 33.48
N ASP A 99 29.44 -12.98 32.90
CA ASP A 99 30.82 -13.53 32.93
C ASP A 99 30.91 -15.04 32.61
N THR A 100 29.95 -15.53 31.84
CA THR A 100 29.89 -16.95 31.43
C THR A 100 30.80 -17.25 30.24
N GLU A 101 31.43 -16.24 29.65
CA GLU A 101 32.31 -16.38 28.49
C GLU A 101 33.53 -17.29 28.80
N ARG A 102 34.05 -17.22 30.03
CA ARG A 102 35.14 -18.09 30.51
C ARG A 102 34.74 -19.56 30.55
N HIS A 103 33.47 -19.84 30.84
CA HIS A 103 32.93 -21.21 30.89
C HIS A 103 32.67 -21.77 29.49
N PHE A 104 32.27 -20.92 28.53
CA PHE A 104 32.12 -21.31 27.12
C PHE A 104 33.47 -21.47 26.39
N ALA A 105 34.55 -20.86 26.89
CA ALA A 105 35.89 -21.02 26.34
C ALA A 105 36.45 -22.44 26.52
N VAL A 106 35.94 -23.20 27.50
CA VAL A 106 36.40 -24.56 27.82
C VAL A 106 35.69 -25.63 26.98
N LEU A 107 34.49 -25.35 26.45
CA LEU A 107 33.63 -26.40 25.89
C LEU A 107 32.83 -25.96 24.63
N VAL A 108 33.05 -26.73 23.56
CA VAL A 108 32.11 -27.10 22.47
C VAL A 108 32.01 -26.20 21.22
N LEU A 109 32.05 -24.86 21.28
CA LEU A 109 31.95 -24.02 20.05
C LEU A 109 32.80 -22.75 20.05
N GLU A 110 33.62 -22.59 19.00
CA GLU A 110 34.42 -21.39 18.75
C GLU A 110 33.56 -20.10 18.71
N PRO A 111 34.10 -18.94 19.11
CA PRO A 111 33.34 -17.69 19.19
C PRO A 111 32.62 -17.29 17.88
N TRP A 112 33.24 -17.50 16.72
CA TRP A 112 32.63 -17.20 15.42
C TRP A 112 31.47 -18.13 15.10
N ARG A 113 31.55 -19.42 15.49
CA ARG A 113 30.47 -20.41 15.32
C ARG A 113 29.25 -20.06 16.16
N ARG A 114 29.46 -19.54 17.37
CA ARG A 114 28.37 -18.98 18.20
C ARG A 114 27.75 -17.74 17.55
N THR A 115 28.54 -16.87 16.93
CA THR A 115 28.00 -15.75 16.14
C THR A 115 27.16 -16.23 14.96
N THR A 116 27.65 -17.23 14.21
CA THR A 116 26.91 -17.84 13.10
C THR A 116 25.58 -18.40 13.59
N ALA A 117 25.54 -19.07 14.74
CA ALA A 117 24.29 -19.56 15.31
C ALA A 117 23.29 -18.43 15.62
N HIS A 118 23.75 -17.30 16.17
CA HIS A 118 22.89 -16.13 16.41
C HIS A 118 22.39 -15.47 15.12
N VAL A 119 23.23 -15.37 14.09
CA VAL A 119 22.80 -14.91 12.75
C VAL A 119 21.71 -15.83 12.19
N LEU A 120 21.93 -17.15 12.22
CA LEU A 120 20.96 -18.14 11.74
C LEU A 120 19.65 -18.11 12.54
N SER A 121 19.70 -17.76 13.84
CA SER A 121 18.48 -17.68 14.65
C SER A 121 17.48 -16.60 14.19
N VAL A 122 17.94 -15.59 13.45
CA VAL A 122 17.11 -14.51 12.87
C VAL A 122 16.23 -15.02 11.71
N VAL A 123 16.59 -16.15 11.08
CA VAL A 123 15.80 -16.74 9.99
C VAL A 123 14.40 -17.11 10.47
N ALA A 124 14.25 -17.62 11.69
CA ALA A 124 12.96 -18.04 12.21
C ALA A 124 11.92 -16.89 12.30
N PRO A 125 12.19 -15.74 12.95
CA PRO A 125 11.25 -14.61 12.90
C PRO A 125 11.05 -14.06 11.48
N ALA A 126 12.05 -14.08 10.61
CA ALA A 126 11.89 -13.65 9.21
C ALA A 126 10.91 -14.55 8.44
N LEU A 127 10.95 -15.86 8.65
CA LEU A 127 10.00 -16.81 8.07
C LEU A 127 8.57 -16.61 8.59
N LEU A 128 8.40 -16.31 9.89
CA LEU A 128 7.07 -15.98 10.43
C LEU A 128 6.52 -14.69 9.84
N VAL A 129 7.37 -13.68 9.63
CA VAL A 129 6.98 -12.46 8.92
C VAL A 129 6.64 -12.77 7.47
N ALA A 130 7.39 -13.61 6.77
CA ALA A 130 7.07 -14.03 5.41
C ALA A 130 5.69 -14.72 5.34
N ALA A 131 5.37 -15.59 6.32
CA ALA A 131 4.05 -16.19 6.42
C ALA A 131 2.94 -15.15 6.66
N GLY A 132 3.18 -14.16 7.51
CA GLY A 132 2.26 -13.04 7.74
C GLY A 132 2.02 -12.19 6.49
N VAL A 133 3.09 -11.87 5.76
CA VAL A 133 3.05 -11.15 4.48
C VAL A 133 2.26 -11.94 3.43
N LEU A 134 2.53 -13.24 3.29
CA LEU A 134 1.80 -14.11 2.36
C LEU A 134 0.33 -14.24 2.75
N ALA A 135 0.00 -14.32 4.03
CA ALA A 135 -1.38 -14.34 4.51
C ALA A 135 -2.11 -13.02 4.21
N GLN A 136 -1.46 -11.88 4.48
CA GLN A 136 -2.01 -10.55 4.20
C GLN A 136 -2.25 -10.35 2.70
N PHE A 137 -1.25 -10.64 1.86
CA PHE A 137 -1.37 -10.53 0.41
C PHE A 137 -2.36 -11.54 -0.16
N GLY A 138 -2.28 -12.80 0.28
CA GLY A 138 -3.16 -13.88 -0.15
C GLY A 138 -4.63 -13.56 0.10
N TRP A 139 -4.97 -12.98 1.27
CA TRP A 139 -6.34 -12.52 1.54
C TRP A 139 -6.86 -11.54 0.49
N SER A 140 -6.04 -10.58 0.06
CA SER A 140 -6.41 -9.65 -1.02
C SER A 140 -6.50 -10.35 -2.37
N ALA A 141 -5.57 -11.27 -2.66
CA ALA A 141 -5.52 -12.02 -3.92
C ALA A 141 -6.69 -13.01 -4.10
N PHE A 142 -7.28 -13.51 -3.02
CA PHE A 142 -8.45 -14.39 -3.08
C PHE A 142 -9.78 -13.67 -3.29
N LYS A 143 -9.81 -12.33 -3.31
CA LYS A 143 -11.04 -11.60 -3.62
C LYS A 143 -11.34 -11.69 -5.12
N SER A 144 -12.60 -11.97 -5.46
CA SER A 144 -13.05 -12.23 -6.84
C SER A 144 -12.91 -11.02 -7.79
N ASP A 145 -12.71 -9.84 -7.24
CA ASP A 145 -12.62 -8.54 -7.91
C ASP A 145 -11.24 -7.90 -7.76
N ALA A 146 -10.27 -8.66 -7.26
CA ALA A 146 -8.87 -8.26 -7.25
C ALA A 146 -8.36 -8.08 -8.69
N VAL A 147 -7.59 -7.03 -8.91
CA VAL A 147 -7.03 -6.68 -10.24
C VAL A 147 -5.53 -6.48 -10.17
N GLY A 148 -4.89 -6.51 -11.34
CA GLY A 148 -3.45 -6.30 -11.47
C GLY A 148 -2.62 -7.51 -11.03
N SER A 149 -1.40 -7.26 -10.57
CA SER A 149 -0.44 -8.31 -10.23
C SER A 149 0.39 -7.94 -9.00
N GLY A 150 0.77 -8.96 -8.22
CA GLY A 150 1.69 -8.79 -7.10
C GLY A 150 3.13 -9.10 -7.52
N SER A 151 4.07 -8.33 -6.98
CA SER A 151 5.51 -8.50 -7.14
C SER A 151 6.09 -9.34 -5.99
N PRO A 152 6.69 -10.50 -6.28
CA PRO A 152 7.40 -11.27 -5.26
C PRO A 152 8.52 -10.48 -4.59
N ALA A 153 9.16 -9.57 -5.32
CA ALA A 153 10.22 -8.73 -4.78
C ALA A 153 9.70 -7.72 -3.74
N GLU A 154 8.52 -7.13 -3.96
CA GLU A 154 7.89 -6.24 -2.98
C GLU A 154 7.47 -7.02 -1.71
N LEU A 155 7.00 -8.27 -1.86
CA LEU A 155 6.67 -9.14 -0.73
C LEU A 155 7.90 -9.57 0.10
N LEU A 156 9.08 -9.64 -0.53
CA LEU A 156 10.33 -10.00 0.15
C LEU A 156 10.90 -8.89 1.04
N VAL A 157 10.50 -7.62 0.82
CA VAL A 157 11.03 -6.47 1.56
C VAL A 157 10.87 -6.64 3.07
N GLY A 158 9.67 -7.02 3.54
CA GLY A 158 9.40 -7.21 4.97
C GLY A 158 10.34 -8.23 5.65
N PRO A 159 10.39 -9.49 5.15
CA PRO A 159 11.31 -10.51 5.67
C PRO A 159 12.79 -10.12 5.58
N LEU A 160 13.23 -9.50 4.47
CA LEU A 160 14.61 -9.07 4.30
C LEU A 160 14.98 -7.95 5.28
N THR A 161 14.06 -7.05 5.59
CA THR A 161 14.25 -6.02 6.61
C THR A 161 14.41 -6.62 8.00
N VAL A 162 13.67 -7.68 8.34
CA VAL A 162 13.86 -8.42 9.60
C VAL A 162 15.25 -9.07 9.67
N LEU A 163 15.70 -9.68 8.58
CA LEU A 163 17.04 -10.28 8.49
C LEU A 163 18.14 -9.21 8.67
N LEU A 164 18.01 -8.07 7.98
CA LEU A 164 18.95 -6.96 8.07
C LEU A 164 19.07 -6.45 9.52
N PHE A 165 17.94 -6.13 10.16
CA PHE A 165 17.95 -5.58 11.53
C PHE A 165 18.42 -6.60 12.57
N GLY A 166 18.09 -7.88 12.41
CA GLY A 166 18.63 -8.93 13.25
C GLY A 166 20.14 -9.08 13.10
N ALA A 167 20.66 -9.04 11.87
CA ALA A 167 22.11 -9.05 11.60
C ALA A 167 22.81 -7.83 12.21
N ILE A 168 22.21 -6.63 12.10
CA ILE A 168 22.70 -5.41 12.75
C ILE A 168 22.77 -5.60 14.26
N GLY A 169 21.73 -6.20 14.88
CA GLY A 169 21.72 -6.50 16.31
C GLY A 169 22.88 -7.41 16.74
N VAL A 170 23.19 -8.44 15.95
CA VAL A 170 24.36 -9.32 16.18
C VAL A 170 25.67 -8.56 16.04
N LEU A 171 25.85 -7.83 14.94
CA LEU A 171 27.08 -7.06 14.68
C LEU A 171 27.32 -6.05 15.80
N LEU A 172 26.30 -5.30 16.18
CA LEU A 172 26.39 -4.29 17.23
C LEU A 172 26.82 -4.89 18.57
N ALA A 173 26.33 -6.08 18.93
CA ALA A 173 26.74 -6.76 20.16
C ALA A 173 28.19 -7.29 20.11
N ARG A 174 28.75 -7.48 18.91
CA ARG A 174 30.15 -7.85 18.71
C ARG A 174 31.07 -6.62 18.81
N LEU A 175 30.65 -5.49 18.25
CA LEU A 175 31.43 -4.25 18.24
C LEU A 175 31.35 -3.46 19.55
N VAL A 176 30.17 -3.44 20.18
CA VAL A 176 29.89 -2.63 21.37
C VAL A 176 29.39 -3.53 22.51
N THR A 177 30.02 -3.43 23.68
CA THR A 177 29.67 -4.22 24.87
C THR A 177 28.53 -3.63 25.70
N SER A 178 28.09 -2.41 25.38
CA SER A 178 27.02 -1.69 26.08
C SER A 178 25.62 -2.21 25.74
N ALA A 179 24.80 -2.41 26.77
CA ALA A 179 23.38 -2.76 26.62
C ALA A 179 22.51 -1.60 26.09
N PHE A 180 23.01 -0.36 26.14
CA PHE A 180 22.29 0.83 25.67
C PHE A 180 22.46 1.09 24.17
N ALA A 181 23.42 0.44 23.51
CA ALA A 181 23.69 0.66 22.10
C ALA A 181 22.49 0.34 21.20
N ALA A 182 21.81 -0.79 21.44
CA ALA A 182 20.62 -1.17 20.66
C ALA A 182 19.42 -0.22 20.89
N PRO A 183 19.04 0.14 22.13
CA PRO A 183 18.03 1.16 22.36
C PRO A 183 18.33 2.51 21.70
N LEU A 184 19.56 3.01 21.78
CA LEU A 184 19.96 4.26 21.13
C LEU A 184 19.85 4.18 19.61
N LEU A 185 20.26 3.05 19.03
CA LEU A 185 20.13 2.82 17.59
C LEU A 185 18.67 2.74 17.15
N ILE A 186 17.78 2.17 17.98
CA ILE A 186 16.33 2.18 17.73
C ILE A 186 15.78 3.61 17.74
N VAL A 187 16.19 4.44 18.71
CA VAL A 187 15.80 5.86 18.76
C VAL A 187 16.30 6.59 17.51
N LEU A 188 17.54 6.34 17.08
CA LEU A 188 18.09 6.91 15.84
C LEU A 188 17.28 6.46 14.63
N PHE A 189 16.99 5.17 14.47
CA PHE A 189 16.17 4.68 13.36
C PHE A 189 14.78 5.29 13.39
N PHE A 190 14.12 5.32 14.54
CA PHE A 190 12.81 5.94 14.68
C PHE A 190 12.85 7.42 14.29
N PHE A 191 13.87 8.17 14.72
CA PHE A 191 14.09 9.54 14.28
C PHE A 191 14.28 9.64 12.76
N LEU A 192 15.10 8.78 12.16
CA LEU A 192 15.31 8.75 10.70
C LEU A 192 14.03 8.45 9.90
N PHE A 193 13.21 7.53 10.39
CA PHE A 193 11.96 7.13 9.74
C PHE A 193 10.81 8.12 9.95
N VAL A 194 10.62 8.63 11.17
CA VAL A 194 9.49 9.50 11.53
C VAL A 194 9.74 10.95 11.19
N ALA A 195 10.97 11.45 11.37
CA ALA A 195 11.31 12.83 11.00
C ALA A 195 11.54 12.98 9.48
N GLY A 196 11.37 11.91 8.69
CA GLY A 196 11.57 11.94 7.23
C GLY A 196 12.99 12.36 6.83
N THR A 197 13.98 12.15 7.70
CA THR A 197 15.36 12.64 7.51
C THR A 197 16.22 11.66 6.69
N PHE A 198 15.68 10.52 6.26
CA PHE A 198 16.22 9.89 5.05
C PHE A 198 16.17 10.91 3.93
N PRO A 199 17.25 11.13 3.16
CA PRO A 199 17.28 12.16 2.13
C PRO A 199 16.18 11.88 1.10
N ALA A 200 15.04 12.53 1.30
CA ALA A 200 14.00 12.70 0.32
C ALA A 200 14.56 13.70 -0.67
N ALA A 201 15.30 13.19 -1.65
CA ALA A 201 15.52 13.95 -2.86
C ALA A 201 14.15 14.22 -3.48
N ASP A 202 13.95 15.42 -4.02
CA ASP A 202 12.75 15.73 -4.80
C ASP A 202 12.64 14.71 -5.95
N GLY A 203 11.58 13.89 -5.96
CA GLY A 203 11.29 12.93 -7.02
C GLY A 203 11.04 11.48 -6.57
N GLU A 204 10.70 10.64 -7.55
CA GLU A 204 10.27 9.25 -7.33
C GLU A 204 11.42 8.27 -7.02
N ARG A 205 12.66 8.66 -7.34
CA ARG A 205 13.88 7.87 -7.15
C ARG A 205 14.91 8.60 -6.29
N GLY A 206 16.17 8.18 -6.33
CA GLY A 206 17.23 8.72 -5.47
C GLY A 206 17.29 8.06 -4.10
N LEU A 207 17.91 8.76 -3.14
CA LEU A 207 18.38 8.18 -1.88
C LEU A 207 17.26 7.62 -0.98
N ARG A 208 15.99 8.01 -1.21
CA ARG A 208 14.83 7.42 -0.51
C ARG A 208 14.78 5.89 -0.66
N TRP A 209 15.22 5.35 -1.80
CA TRP A 209 15.25 3.91 -2.06
C TRP A 209 16.26 3.13 -1.21
N LEU A 210 17.18 3.82 -0.52
CA LEU A 210 18.09 3.20 0.45
C LEU A 210 17.40 2.95 1.81
N ALA A 211 16.19 3.46 2.02
CA ALA A 211 15.42 3.16 3.22
C ALA A 211 15.00 1.67 3.23
N PRO A 212 15.03 0.98 4.39
CA PRO A 212 14.64 -0.43 4.49
C PRO A 212 13.19 -0.76 4.08
N VAL A 213 12.33 0.25 4.04
CA VAL A 213 10.93 0.15 3.62
C VAL A 213 10.58 1.44 2.87
N ILE A 214 9.83 1.32 1.78
CA ILE A 214 9.42 2.44 0.93
C ILE A 214 7.92 2.68 1.04
N GLY A 215 7.55 3.81 1.65
CA GLY A 215 6.19 4.33 1.63
C GLY A 215 5.91 5.17 0.38
N GLU A 216 4.63 5.38 0.07
CA GLU A 216 4.18 6.26 -1.01
C GLU A 216 3.05 7.15 -0.53
N ASN A 217 2.92 8.32 -1.15
CA ASN A 217 1.94 9.34 -0.78
C ASN A 217 0.71 9.36 -1.68
N SER A 218 0.71 8.57 -2.77
CA SER A 218 -0.45 8.45 -3.64
C SER A 218 -1.55 7.59 -3.03
N SER A 219 -2.79 8.05 -3.21
CA SER A 219 -3.99 7.29 -2.86
C SER A 219 -4.57 6.51 -4.05
N PHE A 220 -4.03 6.69 -5.26
CA PHE A 220 -4.44 5.99 -6.48
C PHE A 220 -3.59 4.75 -6.75
N ALA A 221 -4.26 3.68 -7.19
CA ALA A 221 -3.58 2.53 -7.77
C ALA A 221 -3.17 2.86 -9.21
N LEU A 222 -1.96 2.45 -9.63
CA LEU A 222 -1.50 2.57 -11.00
C LEU A 222 -1.35 1.18 -11.64
N PRO A 223 -1.57 1.04 -12.96
CA PRO A 223 -1.10 -0.12 -13.72
C PRO A 223 0.36 -0.44 -13.43
N SER A 224 0.67 -1.73 -13.36
CA SER A 224 1.97 -2.18 -12.83
C SER A 224 3.16 -1.67 -13.66
N ASP A 225 2.98 -1.54 -14.98
CA ASP A 225 3.93 -1.00 -15.94
C ASP A 225 4.18 0.51 -15.77
N LEU A 226 3.24 1.23 -15.16
CA LEU A 226 3.36 2.67 -14.89
C LEU A 226 3.99 2.97 -13.53
N MET A 227 4.18 1.98 -12.65
CA MET A 227 4.72 2.24 -11.31
C MET A 227 6.20 2.64 -11.32
N GLY A 228 7.02 2.11 -12.24
CA GLY A 228 8.44 2.44 -12.34
C GLY A 228 9.32 2.02 -11.16
N ARG A 229 8.80 1.17 -10.26
CA ARG A 229 9.45 0.77 -9.00
C ARG A 229 10.53 -0.30 -9.21
N PRO A 230 11.79 -0.08 -8.77
CA PRO A 230 12.87 -1.05 -8.88
C PRO A 230 12.81 -2.15 -7.78
N ALA A 231 11.65 -2.79 -7.59
CA ALA A 231 11.41 -3.73 -6.48
C ALA A 231 12.45 -4.86 -6.38
N VAL A 232 12.83 -5.44 -7.52
CA VAL A 232 13.84 -6.51 -7.59
C VAL A 232 15.19 -6.01 -7.08
N TRP A 233 15.63 -4.85 -7.54
CA TRP A 233 16.88 -4.23 -7.08
C TRP A 233 16.82 -3.87 -5.61
N HIS A 234 15.67 -3.43 -5.12
CA HIS A 234 15.48 -3.16 -3.70
C HIS A 234 15.61 -4.41 -2.83
N ALA A 235 14.97 -5.50 -3.23
CA ALA A 235 15.13 -6.78 -2.55
C ALA A 235 16.59 -7.27 -2.59
N LEU A 236 17.29 -7.14 -3.73
CA LEU A 236 18.71 -7.49 -3.85
C LEU A 236 19.62 -6.60 -2.99
N TYR A 237 19.30 -5.31 -2.88
CA TYR A 237 19.98 -4.35 -2.01
C TYR A 237 19.86 -4.77 -0.55
N LEU A 238 18.64 -5.05 -0.08
CA LEU A 238 18.39 -5.50 1.30
C LEU A 238 19.04 -6.85 1.60
N LEU A 239 18.98 -7.79 0.66
CA LEU A 239 19.65 -9.08 0.78
C LEU A 239 21.17 -8.92 0.87
N GLY A 240 21.76 -8.15 -0.04
CA GLY A 240 23.19 -7.86 -0.04
C GLY A 240 23.65 -7.20 1.25
N LEU A 241 22.89 -6.22 1.76
CA LEU A 241 23.17 -5.58 3.04
C LEU A 241 23.07 -6.55 4.22
N ALA A 242 21.98 -7.32 4.30
CA ALA A 242 21.78 -8.28 5.38
C ALA A 242 22.91 -9.31 5.43
N LEU A 243 23.32 -9.85 4.27
CA LEU A 243 24.44 -10.77 4.15
C LEU A 243 25.77 -10.10 4.53
N THR A 244 26.02 -8.89 4.04
CA THR A 244 27.25 -8.14 4.38
C THR A 244 27.37 -7.97 5.90
N VAL A 245 26.32 -7.46 6.55
CA VAL A 245 26.30 -7.24 8.00
C VAL A 245 26.46 -8.56 8.77
N ALA A 246 25.76 -9.60 8.35
CA ALA A 246 25.85 -10.92 8.97
C ALA A 246 27.26 -11.52 8.89
N LEU A 247 27.90 -11.47 7.72
CA LEU A 247 29.24 -12.01 7.50
C LEU A 247 30.31 -11.18 8.22
N VAL A 248 30.17 -9.85 8.24
CA VAL A 248 31.03 -8.95 9.05
C VAL A 248 30.88 -9.25 10.54
N ALA A 249 29.67 -9.55 11.02
CA ALA A 249 29.48 -9.98 12.41
C ALA A 249 30.25 -11.26 12.73
N VAL A 250 30.27 -12.24 11.81
CA VAL A 250 31.03 -13.49 11.97
C VAL A 250 32.55 -13.22 11.97
N LEU A 251 33.04 -12.32 11.12
CA LEU A 251 34.44 -11.86 11.14
C LEU A 251 34.79 -11.18 12.48
N ALA A 252 33.95 -10.27 12.96
CA ALA A 252 34.09 -9.64 14.28
C ALA A 252 33.99 -10.65 15.44
N GLY A 253 33.38 -11.81 15.19
CA GLY A 253 33.37 -12.97 16.08
C GLY A 253 34.67 -13.80 16.09
N GLY A 254 35.68 -13.43 15.30
CA GLY A 254 37.01 -14.05 15.31
C GLY A 254 37.28 -15.08 14.20
N SER A 255 36.43 -15.19 13.18
CA SER A 255 36.75 -16.01 12.00
C SER A 255 37.83 -15.34 11.15
N ARG A 256 38.80 -16.11 10.64
CA ARG A 256 39.93 -15.62 9.82
C ARG A 256 40.03 -16.27 8.43
N SER A 257 38.93 -16.83 7.91
CA SER A 257 38.98 -17.49 6.60
C SER A 257 38.96 -16.49 5.43
N TRP A 258 39.85 -16.65 4.46
CA TRP A 258 39.87 -15.87 3.22
C TRP A 258 38.57 -16.03 2.41
N ALA A 259 37.96 -17.22 2.44
CA ALA A 259 36.68 -17.49 1.78
C ALA A 259 35.55 -16.61 2.35
N LEU A 260 35.52 -16.40 3.67
CA LEU A 260 34.58 -15.46 4.30
C LEU A 260 34.86 -14.01 3.89
N GLY A 261 36.12 -13.63 3.72
CA GLY A 261 36.49 -12.32 3.17
C GLY A 261 35.96 -12.12 1.74
N GLY A 262 36.13 -13.12 0.88
CA GLY A 262 35.57 -13.12 -0.48
C GLY A 262 34.04 -13.05 -0.48
N ALA A 263 33.37 -13.76 0.43
CA ALA A 263 31.92 -13.71 0.58
C ALA A 263 31.42 -12.33 1.03
N VAL A 264 32.13 -11.66 1.94
CA VAL A 264 31.82 -10.27 2.33
C VAL A 264 31.95 -9.33 1.14
N ALA A 265 33.05 -9.43 0.38
CA ALA A 265 33.27 -8.60 -0.80
C ALA A 265 32.17 -8.78 -1.85
N ALA A 266 31.75 -10.02 -2.11
CA ALA A 266 30.67 -10.33 -3.04
C ALA A 266 29.30 -9.79 -2.56
N ALA A 267 28.96 -9.98 -1.28
CA ALA A 267 27.72 -9.47 -0.70
C ALA A 267 27.68 -7.93 -0.71
N LEU A 268 28.81 -7.28 -0.42
CA LEU A 268 28.94 -5.83 -0.46
C LEU A 268 28.82 -5.31 -1.90
N ALA A 269 29.46 -5.97 -2.86
CA ALA A 269 29.34 -5.62 -4.28
C ALA A 269 27.88 -5.71 -4.76
N LEU A 270 27.14 -6.74 -4.34
CA LEU A 270 25.70 -6.85 -4.60
C LEU A 270 24.93 -5.67 -3.99
N ALA A 271 25.15 -5.36 -2.72
CA ALA A 271 24.48 -4.26 -2.04
C ALA A 271 24.75 -2.91 -2.71
N VAL A 272 26.01 -2.62 -3.05
CA VAL A 272 26.40 -1.36 -3.70
C VAL A 272 25.83 -1.27 -5.11
N THR A 273 25.91 -2.34 -5.90
CA THR A 273 25.39 -2.36 -7.28
C THR A 273 23.88 -2.20 -7.29
N ALA A 274 23.16 -2.99 -6.48
CA ALA A 274 21.72 -2.90 -6.38
C ALA A 274 21.27 -1.54 -5.83
N GLY A 275 21.98 -1.02 -4.83
CA GLY A 275 21.79 0.32 -4.28
C GLY A 275 21.97 1.43 -5.32
N ALA A 276 23.01 1.35 -6.16
CA ALA A 276 23.23 2.31 -7.23
C ALA A 276 22.13 2.24 -8.30
N VAL A 277 21.80 1.03 -8.76
CA VAL A 277 20.80 0.83 -9.83
C VAL A 277 19.40 1.27 -9.40
N GLN A 278 18.97 0.96 -8.17
CA GLN A 278 17.65 1.39 -7.68
C GLN A 278 17.54 2.91 -7.52
N THR A 279 18.66 3.62 -7.28
CA THR A 279 18.68 5.06 -7.10
C THR A 279 18.77 5.85 -8.41
N ALA A 280 19.14 5.20 -9.52
CA ALA A 280 19.25 5.82 -10.84
C ALA A 280 17.90 6.32 -11.35
N ASP A 281 17.88 7.29 -12.27
CA ASP A 281 16.66 7.91 -12.79
C ASP A 281 15.65 6.91 -13.38
N LEU A 282 14.38 7.33 -13.46
CA LEU A 282 13.32 6.53 -14.06
C LEU A 282 13.64 6.22 -15.53
N PRO A 283 13.38 4.99 -16.00
CA PRO A 283 13.56 4.65 -17.40
C PRO A 283 12.68 5.54 -18.29
N ALA A 284 13.24 6.07 -19.38
CA ALA A 284 12.52 6.91 -20.33
C ALA A 284 11.24 6.24 -20.88
N ALA A 285 11.26 4.91 -21.04
CA ALA A 285 10.09 4.14 -21.45
C ALA A 285 8.93 4.22 -20.42
N THR A 286 9.23 4.28 -19.12
CA THR A 286 8.20 4.44 -18.08
C THR A 286 7.60 5.84 -18.14
N ILE A 287 8.43 6.86 -18.33
CA ILE A 287 7.98 8.25 -18.48
C ILE A 287 7.06 8.38 -19.70
N ALA A 288 7.48 7.88 -20.86
CA ALA A 288 6.67 7.90 -22.08
C ALA A 288 5.35 7.11 -21.94
N ALA A 289 5.38 5.96 -21.24
CA ALA A 289 4.18 5.17 -20.97
C ALA A 289 3.19 5.94 -20.07
N ARG A 290 3.68 6.66 -19.06
CA ARG A 290 2.88 7.52 -18.19
C ARG A 290 2.29 8.71 -18.94
N GLU A 291 3.08 9.39 -19.75
CA GLU A 291 2.57 10.47 -20.61
C GLU A 291 1.45 9.97 -21.53
N THR A 292 1.65 8.79 -22.14
CA THR A 292 0.62 8.16 -22.98
C THR A 292 -0.63 7.83 -22.18
N ALA A 293 -0.48 7.23 -20.99
CA ALA A 293 -1.59 6.86 -20.13
C ALA A 293 -2.37 8.07 -19.58
N THR A 294 -1.68 9.18 -19.26
CA THR A 294 -2.28 10.41 -18.75
C THR A 294 -2.98 11.20 -19.86
N HIS A 295 -2.32 11.39 -21.02
CA HIS A 295 -2.77 12.32 -22.05
C HIS A 295 -3.53 11.67 -23.20
N THR A 296 -3.18 10.44 -23.59
CA THR A 296 -3.81 9.71 -24.70
C THR A 296 -4.13 8.26 -24.32
N PRO A 297 -4.90 8.02 -23.24
CA PRO A 297 -5.20 6.68 -22.74
C PRO A 297 -5.86 5.78 -23.80
N GLU A 298 -6.56 6.35 -24.77
CA GLU A 298 -7.19 5.62 -25.88
C GLU A 298 -6.24 4.82 -26.76
N LYS A 299 -4.94 5.12 -26.74
CA LYS A 299 -3.94 4.37 -27.50
C LYS A 299 -3.55 3.04 -26.86
N VAL A 300 -3.76 2.89 -25.55
CA VAL A 300 -3.29 1.73 -24.77
C VAL A 300 -4.43 0.96 -24.09
N GLN A 301 -5.65 1.47 -24.15
CA GLN A 301 -6.81 0.88 -23.51
C GLN A 301 -7.63 0.05 -24.49
N PRO A 302 -7.79 -1.26 -24.26
CA PRO A 302 -8.86 -2.01 -24.90
C PRO A 302 -10.23 -1.50 -24.44
N CYS A 303 -11.23 -1.65 -25.31
CA CYS A 303 -12.61 -1.27 -25.03
C CYS A 303 -13.56 -2.46 -25.28
N VAL A 304 -14.57 -2.60 -24.44
CA VAL A 304 -15.65 -3.59 -24.59
C VAL A 304 -17.01 -2.90 -24.57
N ARG A 305 -17.97 -3.43 -25.34
CA ARG A 305 -19.34 -2.90 -25.37
C ARG A 305 -20.23 -3.71 -24.44
N ARG A 306 -21.00 -3.05 -23.58
CA ARG A 306 -21.99 -3.66 -22.66
C ARG A 306 -23.23 -2.77 -22.59
N ASN A 307 -24.42 -3.34 -22.74
CA ASN A 307 -25.71 -2.65 -22.58
C ASN A 307 -25.83 -1.31 -23.34
N GLY A 308 -25.28 -1.27 -24.56
CA GLY A 308 -25.29 -0.11 -25.46
C GLY A 308 -24.20 0.94 -25.20
N SER A 309 -23.44 0.81 -24.11
CA SER A 309 -22.31 1.69 -23.75
C SER A 309 -20.97 1.01 -24.01
N THR A 310 -19.91 1.81 -24.14
CA THR A 310 -18.52 1.35 -24.36
C THR A 310 -17.71 1.58 -23.09
N TYR A 311 -16.93 0.59 -22.66
CA TYR A 311 -16.11 0.64 -21.46
C TYR A 311 -14.66 0.41 -21.85
N CYS A 312 -13.81 1.40 -21.64
CA CYS A 312 -12.38 1.37 -21.93
C CYS A 312 -11.60 1.40 -20.62
N ALA A 313 -10.72 0.45 -20.41
CA ALA A 313 -9.91 0.34 -19.19
C ALA A 313 -8.48 -0.04 -19.52
N PHE A 314 -7.55 0.22 -18.60
CA PHE A 314 -6.24 -0.41 -18.69
C PHE A 314 -6.41 -1.94 -18.60
N PRO A 315 -5.55 -2.74 -19.26
CA PRO A 315 -5.71 -4.19 -19.36
C PRO A 315 -5.98 -4.88 -18.00
N GLU A 316 -5.23 -4.49 -16.96
CA GLU A 316 -5.37 -5.02 -15.60
C GLU A 316 -6.76 -4.74 -14.98
N TRP A 317 -7.43 -3.65 -15.36
CA TRP A 317 -8.75 -3.23 -14.84
C TRP A 317 -9.94 -3.70 -15.70
N MET A 318 -9.70 -4.33 -16.85
CA MET A 318 -10.77 -4.81 -17.73
C MET A 318 -11.86 -5.64 -17.04
N PRO A 319 -11.54 -6.53 -16.06
CA PRO A 319 -12.56 -7.26 -15.31
C PRO A 319 -13.59 -6.37 -14.59
N ARG A 320 -13.22 -5.15 -14.17
CA ARG A 320 -14.11 -4.22 -13.44
C ARG A 320 -15.16 -3.56 -14.33
N THR A 321 -14.99 -3.60 -15.66
CA THR A 321 -15.96 -3.01 -16.61
C THR A 321 -17.38 -3.56 -16.45
N ALA A 322 -17.53 -4.83 -16.02
CA ALA A 322 -18.84 -5.42 -15.74
C ALA A 322 -19.53 -4.74 -14.55
N ILE A 323 -18.78 -4.44 -13.49
CA ILE A 323 -19.31 -3.78 -12.29
C ILE A 323 -19.69 -2.34 -12.62
N TRP A 324 -18.85 -1.63 -13.38
CA TRP A 324 -19.16 -0.26 -13.85
C TRP A 324 -20.41 -0.22 -14.72
N SER A 325 -20.63 -1.26 -15.54
CA SER A 325 -21.83 -1.33 -16.38
C SER A 325 -23.12 -1.39 -15.56
N GLY A 326 -23.13 -2.12 -14.45
CA GLY A 326 -24.28 -2.16 -13.54
C GLY A 326 -24.63 -0.78 -12.99
N VAL A 327 -23.64 0.03 -12.57
CA VAL A 327 -23.87 1.40 -12.09
C VAL A 327 -24.47 2.28 -13.20
N VAL A 328 -23.89 2.23 -14.40
CA VAL A 328 -24.38 3.00 -15.54
C VAL A 328 -25.82 2.63 -15.89
N ASP A 329 -26.15 1.34 -15.87
CA ASP A 329 -27.49 0.86 -16.18
C ASP A 329 -28.51 1.30 -15.13
N HIS A 330 -28.16 1.25 -13.83
CA HIS A 330 -29.01 1.75 -12.77
C HIS A 330 -29.31 3.24 -12.94
N VAL A 331 -28.29 4.08 -13.14
CA VAL A 331 -28.47 5.52 -13.34
C VAL A 331 -29.32 5.80 -14.59
N ARG A 332 -29.00 5.16 -15.72
CA ARG A 332 -29.77 5.32 -16.98
C ARG A 332 -31.22 4.89 -16.84
N SER A 333 -31.52 3.85 -16.06
CA SER A 333 -32.89 3.37 -15.85
C SER A 333 -33.80 4.39 -15.14
N LEU A 334 -33.21 5.31 -14.38
CA LEU A 334 -33.89 6.39 -13.68
C LEU A 334 -34.08 7.65 -14.55
N ALA A 335 -33.27 7.81 -15.59
CA ALA A 335 -33.34 8.94 -16.49
C ALA A 335 -34.61 8.93 -17.38
N GLY A 336 -35.07 10.12 -17.77
CA GLY A 336 -36.20 10.32 -18.68
C GLY A 336 -35.77 10.60 -20.14
N GLY A 337 -36.75 10.90 -20.99
CA GLY A 337 -36.51 11.26 -22.39
C GLY A 337 -35.70 10.22 -23.16
N THR A 338 -34.74 10.65 -23.97
CA THR A 338 -33.80 9.77 -24.69
C THR A 338 -32.61 9.33 -23.82
N ALA A 339 -32.39 9.97 -22.67
CA ALA A 339 -31.21 9.75 -21.82
C ALA A 339 -31.12 8.31 -21.28
N HIS A 340 -32.25 7.63 -21.03
CA HIS A 340 -32.26 6.22 -20.64
C HIS A 340 -31.60 5.28 -21.68
N ARG A 341 -31.59 5.67 -22.95
CA ARG A 341 -30.95 4.93 -24.06
C ARG A 341 -29.63 5.54 -24.52
N GLN A 342 -29.18 6.64 -23.92
CA GLN A 342 -27.99 7.34 -24.33
C GLN A 342 -26.75 6.43 -24.22
N PRO A 343 -26.05 6.14 -25.33
CA PRO A 343 -24.77 5.45 -25.28
C PRO A 343 -23.76 6.32 -24.54
N LEU A 344 -23.07 5.73 -23.56
CA LEU A 344 -21.97 6.37 -22.85
C LEU A 344 -20.64 5.72 -23.21
N VAL A 345 -19.56 6.49 -23.15
CA VAL A 345 -18.19 5.98 -23.17
C VAL A 345 -17.63 6.11 -21.76
N VAL A 346 -17.62 5.02 -21.00
CA VAL A 346 -16.92 4.98 -19.71
C VAL A 346 -15.46 4.70 -19.98
N ARG A 347 -14.61 5.68 -19.73
CA ARG A 347 -13.16 5.57 -19.94
C ARG A 347 -12.44 5.69 -18.63
N GLN A 348 -11.62 4.70 -18.31
CA GLN A 348 -10.70 4.81 -17.20
C GLN A 348 -9.67 5.88 -17.50
N ARG A 349 -9.45 6.83 -16.59
CA ARG A 349 -8.39 7.83 -16.74
C ARG A 349 -7.64 7.93 -15.42
N ILE A 350 -6.35 8.24 -15.54
CA ILE A 350 -5.43 8.41 -14.43
C ILE A 350 -4.53 9.60 -14.76
N ASP A 351 -3.98 10.23 -13.73
CA ASP A 351 -2.80 11.07 -13.88
C ASP A 351 -1.60 10.33 -13.27
N ALA A 352 -0.71 9.86 -14.15
CA ALA A 352 0.49 9.15 -13.75
C ALA A 352 1.76 10.01 -13.89
N THR A 353 1.62 11.32 -14.10
CA THR A 353 2.75 12.24 -14.37
C THR A 353 3.81 12.21 -13.27
N TYR A 354 3.36 12.14 -12.01
CA TYR A 354 4.22 12.10 -10.81
C TYR A 354 4.28 10.71 -10.17
N GLY A 355 3.87 9.67 -10.92
CA GLY A 355 3.85 8.29 -10.45
C GLY A 355 3.13 8.14 -9.12
N LEU A 356 3.85 7.63 -8.12
CA LEU A 356 3.30 7.34 -6.78
C LEU A 356 3.60 8.43 -5.73
N THR A 357 4.24 9.54 -6.15
CA THR A 357 4.66 10.61 -5.23
C THR A 357 3.60 11.67 -4.98
N GLY A 358 2.55 11.72 -5.81
CA GLY A 358 1.45 12.65 -5.62
C GLY A 358 0.23 12.30 -6.46
N ASP A 359 -0.92 12.77 -5.99
CA ASP A 359 -2.19 12.66 -6.68
C ASP A 359 -2.48 13.97 -7.40
N SER A 360 -2.80 13.90 -8.69
CA SER A 360 -3.21 15.06 -9.49
C SER A 360 -4.65 14.92 -9.91
N ALA A 361 -5.36 16.05 -9.94
CA ALA A 361 -6.75 16.08 -10.37
C ALA A 361 -6.83 15.76 -11.88
N ILE A 362 -7.72 14.83 -12.23
CA ILE A 362 -7.96 14.50 -13.63
C ILE A 362 -8.85 15.59 -14.24
N ARG A 363 -8.36 16.26 -15.28
CA ARG A 363 -9.15 17.29 -15.96
C ARG A 363 -10.43 16.69 -16.58
N PRO A 364 -11.59 17.36 -16.44
CA PRO A 364 -12.82 16.94 -17.10
C PRO A 364 -12.66 16.81 -18.61
N SER A 365 -13.27 15.77 -19.18
CA SER A 365 -13.37 15.59 -20.63
C SER A 365 -14.42 16.50 -21.24
N THR A 366 -14.11 17.08 -22.40
CA THR A 366 -15.06 17.76 -23.28
C THR A 366 -15.67 16.82 -24.32
N THR A 367 -15.31 15.53 -24.30
CA THR A 367 -15.88 14.55 -25.24
C THR A 367 -17.32 14.26 -24.84
N PRO A 368 -18.30 14.47 -25.72
CA PRO A 368 -19.70 14.24 -25.41
C PRO A 368 -19.96 12.82 -24.92
N HIS A 369 -20.75 12.70 -23.85
CA HIS A 369 -21.18 11.42 -23.27
C HIS A 369 -20.04 10.49 -22.81
N GLN A 370 -18.84 11.04 -22.60
CA GLN A 370 -17.74 10.32 -21.98
C GLN A 370 -17.79 10.53 -20.46
N VAL A 371 -17.63 9.45 -19.70
CA VAL A 371 -17.55 9.45 -18.24
C VAL A 371 -16.21 8.86 -17.82
N THR A 372 -15.51 9.56 -16.94
CA THR A 372 -14.26 9.13 -16.35
C THR A 372 -14.52 8.20 -15.17
N VAL A 373 -13.77 7.11 -15.10
CA VAL A 373 -13.66 6.27 -13.89
C VAL A 373 -12.20 6.22 -13.45
N GLY A 374 -11.97 6.27 -12.14
CA GLY A 374 -10.63 6.13 -11.56
C GLY A 374 -10.16 4.68 -11.47
N THR A 375 -9.05 4.46 -10.79
CA THR A 375 -8.51 3.11 -10.52
C THR A 375 -9.03 2.50 -9.25
N ARG A 376 -9.34 3.33 -8.24
CA ARG A 376 -9.98 2.92 -6.98
C ARG A 376 -11.43 2.51 -7.23
N TRP A 377 -11.93 1.55 -6.46
CA TRP A 377 -13.32 1.11 -6.57
C TRP A 377 -13.89 0.70 -5.21
N GLY A 378 -15.23 0.58 -5.14
CA GLY A 378 -15.95 0.12 -3.96
C GLY A 378 -16.22 1.18 -2.90
N GLY A 379 -17.14 0.85 -1.98
CA GLY A 379 -17.56 1.73 -0.90
C GLY A 379 -17.94 3.14 -1.41
N PRO A 380 -17.39 4.22 -0.82
CA PRO A 380 -17.65 5.60 -1.26
C PRO A 380 -17.31 5.93 -2.72
N ARG A 381 -16.55 5.07 -3.43
CA ARG A 381 -16.22 5.30 -4.85
C ARG A 381 -17.38 4.97 -5.79
N VAL A 382 -18.34 4.16 -5.35
CA VAL A 382 -19.54 3.83 -6.13
C VAL A 382 -20.46 5.04 -6.29
N PRO A 383 -20.88 5.76 -5.22
CA PRO A 383 -21.69 6.96 -5.37
C PRO A 383 -20.93 8.09 -6.10
N GLU A 384 -19.60 8.20 -5.93
CA GLU A 384 -18.76 9.13 -6.70
C GLU A 384 -18.84 8.88 -8.22
N PHE A 385 -18.64 7.63 -8.64
CA PHE A 385 -18.77 7.27 -10.06
C PHE A 385 -20.22 7.43 -10.56
N SER A 386 -21.20 7.07 -9.75
CA SER A 386 -22.63 7.27 -10.05
C SER A 386 -22.98 8.74 -10.26
N ALA A 387 -22.41 9.64 -9.46
CA ALA A 387 -22.53 11.09 -9.63
C ALA A 387 -21.92 11.55 -10.96
N ALA A 388 -20.73 11.07 -11.33
CA ALA A 388 -20.11 11.39 -12.62
C ALA A 388 -20.97 10.94 -13.83
N VAL A 389 -21.53 9.72 -13.77
CA VAL A 389 -22.45 9.23 -14.81
C VAL A 389 -23.70 10.11 -14.90
N SER A 390 -24.29 10.46 -13.76
CA SER A 390 -25.51 11.27 -13.68
C SER A 390 -25.26 12.68 -14.21
N SER A 391 -24.13 13.27 -13.83
CA SER A 391 -23.64 14.56 -14.31
C SER A 391 -23.53 14.61 -15.83
N VAL A 392 -22.91 13.62 -16.46
CA VAL A 392 -22.76 13.55 -17.93
C VAL A 392 -24.10 13.30 -18.63
N LEU A 393 -25.01 12.53 -18.05
CA LEU A 393 -26.36 12.34 -18.61
C LEU A 393 -27.20 13.62 -18.57
N VAL A 394 -27.01 14.47 -17.55
CA VAL A 394 -27.77 15.71 -17.36
C VAL A 394 -27.14 16.89 -18.13
N ALA A 395 -25.81 17.02 -18.09
CA ALA A 395 -25.09 18.17 -18.65
C ALA A 395 -24.50 17.91 -20.04
N GLY A 396 -24.38 16.65 -20.46
CA GLY A 396 -23.87 16.24 -21.78
C GLY A 396 -22.42 15.76 -21.77
N ASP A 397 -21.54 16.43 -21.04
CA ASP A 397 -20.12 16.08 -20.86
C ASP A 397 -19.61 16.50 -19.47
N GLU A 398 -18.39 16.10 -19.11
CA GLU A 398 -17.84 16.37 -17.78
C GLU A 398 -17.50 17.85 -17.60
N LYS A 399 -17.04 18.54 -18.65
CA LYS A 399 -16.67 19.95 -18.54
C LYS A 399 -17.89 20.85 -18.29
N ALA A 400 -19.04 20.53 -18.88
CA ALA A 400 -20.30 21.22 -18.67
C ALA A 400 -20.84 21.11 -17.23
N THR A 401 -20.26 20.21 -16.43
CA THR A 401 -20.61 20.02 -15.02
C THR A 401 -19.77 20.88 -14.09
N GLU A 402 -18.62 21.36 -14.57
CA GLU A 402 -17.77 22.30 -13.86
C GLU A 402 -18.51 23.63 -13.70
N GLY A 403 -18.64 24.10 -12.46
CA GLY A 403 -19.39 25.33 -12.16
C GLY A 403 -20.91 25.17 -12.26
N MET A 404 -21.44 23.95 -12.28
CA MET A 404 -22.88 23.71 -12.18
C MET A 404 -23.37 24.15 -10.79
N CYS A 405 -24.05 25.29 -10.76
CA CYS A 405 -24.65 25.88 -9.56
C CYS A 405 -26.13 26.18 -9.80
N ASP A 406 -26.87 25.19 -10.26
CA ASP A 406 -28.29 25.34 -10.55
C ASP A 406 -29.05 24.06 -10.14
N GLY A 407 -30.37 24.05 -10.31
CA GLY A 407 -31.25 22.96 -9.93
C GLY A 407 -30.94 21.62 -10.61
N ARG A 408 -30.09 21.59 -11.66
CA ARG A 408 -29.61 20.32 -12.24
C ARG A 408 -28.79 19.51 -11.23
N THR A 409 -28.12 20.16 -10.27
CA THR A 409 -27.41 19.46 -9.17
C THR A 409 -28.35 18.56 -8.38
N VAL A 410 -29.60 18.97 -8.14
CA VAL A 410 -30.63 18.13 -7.47
C VAL A 410 -30.93 16.89 -8.31
N THR A 411 -31.12 17.06 -9.61
CA THR A 411 -31.37 15.97 -10.56
C THR A 411 -30.21 14.97 -10.57
N VAL A 412 -28.98 15.47 -10.71
CA VAL A 412 -27.75 14.68 -10.71
C VAL A 412 -27.63 13.84 -9.44
N MET A 413 -27.75 14.47 -8.27
CA MET A 413 -27.56 13.79 -6.99
C MET A 413 -28.65 12.76 -6.70
N TRP A 414 -29.90 13.04 -7.06
CA TRP A 414 -30.97 12.06 -6.89
C TRP A 414 -30.78 10.84 -7.80
N LEU A 415 -30.41 11.03 -9.07
CA LEU A 415 -30.09 9.93 -9.99
C LEU A 415 -28.91 9.09 -9.48
N ALA A 416 -27.89 9.76 -8.94
CA ALA A 416 -26.67 9.12 -8.46
C ALA A 416 -26.90 8.21 -7.25
N LEU A 417 -27.82 8.60 -6.35
CA LEU A 417 -27.93 8.00 -5.02
C LEU A 417 -29.16 7.12 -4.82
N SER A 418 -30.29 7.42 -5.50
CA SER A 418 -31.60 6.81 -5.19
C SER A 418 -31.72 5.31 -5.45
N TRP A 419 -30.80 4.73 -6.22
CA TRP A 419 -30.77 3.28 -6.47
C TRP A 419 -29.89 2.51 -5.48
N LEU A 420 -29.10 3.20 -4.65
CA LEU A 420 -28.19 2.58 -3.69
C LEU A 420 -28.96 2.00 -2.50
N PRO A 421 -28.42 0.98 -1.81
CA PRO A 421 -29.09 0.35 -0.66
C PRO A 421 -29.37 1.31 0.50
N ASP A 422 -28.45 2.24 0.76
CA ASP A 422 -28.59 3.31 1.75
C ASP A 422 -28.23 4.67 1.10
N PRO A 423 -29.20 5.36 0.48
CA PRO A 423 -28.95 6.61 -0.22
C PRO A 423 -28.49 7.75 0.70
N MET A 424 -28.89 7.74 1.98
CA MET A 424 -28.53 8.79 2.93
C MET A 424 -27.09 8.65 3.42
N GLN A 425 -26.66 7.42 3.72
CA GLN A 425 -25.24 7.16 3.99
C GLN A 425 -24.40 7.44 2.74
N SER A 426 -24.89 7.10 1.55
CA SER A 426 -24.18 7.38 0.29
C SER A 426 -24.06 8.89 0.00
N LEU A 427 -25.07 9.69 0.36
CA LEU A 427 -25.00 11.15 0.31
C LEU A 427 -23.90 11.68 1.24
N ARG A 428 -23.79 11.11 2.43
CA ARG A 428 -22.75 11.46 3.40
C ARG A 428 -21.36 11.15 2.84
N ASP A 429 -21.18 9.93 2.33
CA ASP A 429 -19.89 9.40 1.88
C ASP A 429 -19.36 10.06 0.59
N VAL A 430 -20.25 10.59 -0.25
CA VAL A 430 -19.86 11.28 -1.50
C VAL A 430 -19.54 12.76 -1.28
N ARG A 431 -19.78 13.30 -0.08
CA ARG A 431 -19.46 14.69 0.25
C ARG A 431 -18.15 14.76 1.02
N LEU A 432 -17.35 15.78 0.72
CA LEU A 432 -16.04 15.98 1.36
C LEU A 432 -16.13 16.21 2.87
N ASP A 433 -17.26 16.73 3.36
CA ASP A 433 -17.51 17.05 4.77
C ASP A 433 -18.13 15.89 5.58
N ASP A 434 -18.35 14.74 4.96
CA ASP A 434 -19.03 13.58 5.54
C ASP A 434 -20.34 13.96 6.26
N SER A 435 -21.11 14.90 5.70
CA SER A 435 -22.36 15.40 6.29
C SER A 435 -23.55 15.22 5.34
N VAL A 436 -24.77 15.42 5.84
CA VAL A 436 -26.02 15.34 5.06
C VAL A 436 -26.81 16.65 5.11
N THR A 437 -26.15 17.74 5.51
CA THR A 437 -26.76 19.05 5.77
C THR A 437 -25.80 20.17 5.37
N GLY A 438 -26.30 21.36 5.04
CA GLY A 438 -25.43 22.47 4.65
C GLY A 438 -24.80 22.27 3.27
N SER A 439 -23.97 23.23 2.85
CA SER A 439 -23.24 23.15 1.58
C SER A 439 -22.02 22.24 1.68
N ALA A 440 -21.66 21.59 0.57
CA ALA A 440 -20.46 20.78 0.48
C ALA A 440 -19.98 20.60 -0.95
N ILE A 441 -18.75 20.12 -1.05
CA ILE A 441 -18.14 19.64 -2.28
C ILE A 441 -18.51 18.16 -2.45
N VAL A 442 -19.15 17.84 -3.57
CA VAL A 442 -19.45 16.46 -3.99
C VAL A 442 -18.24 15.91 -4.74
N LEU A 443 -17.72 14.79 -4.24
CA LEU A 443 -16.59 14.08 -4.81
C LEU A 443 -16.97 13.49 -6.17
N SER A 444 -16.03 13.57 -7.11
CA SER A 444 -16.14 13.07 -8.48
C SER A 444 -14.75 12.61 -8.93
N PRO A 445 -14.62 11.64 -9.87
CA PRO A 445 -13.32 11.19 -10.35
C PRO A 445 -12.51 12.27 -11.10
N THR A 446 -13.13 13.39 -11.47
CA THR A 446 -12.49 14.51 -12.17
C THR A 446 -12.57 15.78 -11.31
N ASN A 447 -13.23 16.84 -11.80
CA ASN A 447 -13.49 18.01 -10.97
C ASN A 447 -14.74 17.75 -10.11
N PRO A 448 -14.70 18.13 -8.83
CA PRO A 448 -15.85 18.00 -7.96
C PRO A 448 -16.94 19.02 -8.32
N MET A 449 -18.16 18.73 -7.88
CA MET A 449 -19.32 19.62 -8.04
C MET A 449 -19.67 20.24 -6.69
N GLU A 450 -20.04 21.52 -6.68
CA GLU A 450 -20.55 22.15 -5.45
C GLU A 450 -22.04 21.88 -5.28
N MET A 451 -22.45 21.62 -4.04
CA MET A 451 -23.84 21.49 -3.66
C MET A 451 -24.17 22.49 -2.55
N THR A 452 -25.17 23.32 -2.77
CA THR A 452 -25.63 24.31 -1.78
C THR A 452 -26.41 23.64 -0.65
N ALA A 453 -26.62 24.36 0.47
CA ALA A 453 -27.46 23.87 1.56
C ALA A 453 -28.91 23.63 1.11
N GLY A 454 -29.46 24.53 0.30
CA GLY A 454 -30.78 24.38 -0.30
C GLY A 454 -30.90 23.13 -1.19
N GLN A 455 -29.92 22.90 -2.05
CA GLN A 455 -29.87 21.69 -2.89
C GLN A 455 -29.77 20.42 -2.04
N THR A 456 -28.95 20.44 -0.98
CA THR A 456 -28.82 19.33 -0.03
C THR A 456 -30.15 18.98 0.62
N ASP A 457 -30.90 19.98 1.10
CA ASP A 457 -32.20 19.76 1.75
C ASP A 457 -33.22 19.14 0.79
N VAL A 458 -33.26 19.62 -0.46
CA VAL A 458 -34.13 19.07 -1.50
C VAL A 458 -33.77 17.63 -1.81
N VAL A 459 -32.48 17.33 -2.02
CA VAL A 459 -32.01 15.95 -2.27
C VAL A 459 -32.37 15.03 -1.11
N ARG A 460 -32.14 15.46 0.13
CA ARG A 460 -32.47 14.70 1.34
C ARG A 460 -33.97 14.41 1.43
N GLU A 461 -34.83 15.38 1.15
CA GLU A 461 -36.28 15.16 1.13
C GLU A 461 -36.68 14.16 0.04
N LEU A 462 -36.08 14.24 -1.14
CA LEU A 462 -36.34 13.32 -2.26
C LEU A 462 -35.89 11.88 -1.94
N LEU A 463 -34.74 11.71 -1.29
CA LEU A 463 -34.23 10.40 -0.88
C LEU A 463 -35.09 9.75 0.22
N GLY A 464 -35.83 10.55 0.99
CA GLY A 464 -36.81 10.06 1.97
C GLY A 464 -38.17 9.65 1.40
N LYS A 465 -38.44 9.93 0.11
CA LYS A 465 -39.72 9.56 -0.55
C LYS A 465 -39.63 8.20 -1.24
N PRO A 466 -40.77 7.54 -1.53
CA PRO A 466 -40.78 6.32 -2.33
C PRO A 466 -40.11 6.54 -3.69
N ARG A 467 -39.05 5.76 -3.96
CA ARG A 467 -38.19 5.91 -5.15
C ARG A 467 -38.99 5.96 -6.45
N ASP A 468 -39.93 5.05 -6.63
CA ASP A 468 -40.67 4.92 -7.89
C ASP A 468 -41.58 6.14 -8.15
N THR A 469 -42.07 6.79 -7.10
CA THR A 469 -42.84 8.04 -7.20
C THR A 469 -41.97 9.19 -7.71
N VAL A 470 -40.76 9.34 -7.16
CA VAL A 470 -39.83 10.39 -7.61
C VAL A 470 -39.29 10.06 -9.01
N ALA A 471 -39.02 8.79 -9.31
CA ALA A 471 -38.60 8.32 -10.62
C ALA A 471 -39.63 8.64 -11.72
N ALA A 472 -40.93 8.45 -11.43
CA ALA A 472 -41.99 8.78 -12.37
C ALA A 472 -42.01 10.29 -12.69
N ARG A 473 -41.86 11.15 -11.67
CA ARG A 473 -41.78 12.62 -11.84
C ARG A 473 -40.51 13.04 -12.57
N MET A 474 -39.38 12.44 -12.23
CA MET A 474 -38.09 12.65 -12.90
C MET A 474 -38.21 12.39 -14.40
N LYS A 475 -38.85 11.28 -14.77
CA LYS A 475 -39.08 10.92 -16.17
C LYS A 475 -40.06 11.85 -16.88
N ALA A 476 -41.14 12.25 -16.20
CA ALA A 476 -42.16 13.15 -16.75
C ALA A 476 -41.63 14.57 -17.02
N HIS A 477 -40.74 15.06 -16.16
CA HIS A 477 -40.22 16.44 -16.23
C HIS A 477 -38.76 16.52 -16.68
N TRP A 478 -38.24 15.47 -17.30
CA TRP A 478 -36.82 15.33 -17.66
C TRP A 478 -36.26 16.54 -18.39
N THR A 479 -36.90 16.96 -19.49
CA THR A 479 -36.42 18.08 -20.33
C THR A 479 -36.23 19.36 -19.52
N GLU A 480 -37.16 19.66 -18.61
CA GLU A 480 -37.09 20.87 -17.78
C GLU A 480 -36.05 20.73 -16.66
N LEU A 481 -35.98 19.55 -16.03
CA LEU A 481 -35.03 19.24 -14.96
C LEU A 481 -33.57 19.21 -15.41
N THR A 482 -33.32 19.03 -16.71
CA THR A 482 -31.98 19.07 -17.32
C THR A 482 -31.68 20.39 -18.05
N THR A 483 -32.63 21.34 -18.10
CA THR A 483 -32.40 22.63 -18.77
C THR A 483 -31.40 23.47 -17.97
N PRO A 484 -30.37 24.05 -18.62
CA PRO A 484 -29.43 24.94 -17.93
C PRO A 484 -30.13 26.08 -17.20
N LYS A 485 -29.65 26.44 -16.01
CA LYS A 485 -30.19 27.53 -15.16
C LYS A 485 -31.59 27.28 -14.60
N VAL A 486 -32.13 26.05 -14.67
CA VAL A 486 -33.31 25.69 -13.85
C VAL A 486 -32.97 25.92 -12.38
N THR A 487 -33.84 26.55 -11.60
CA THR A 487 -33.54 26.83 -10.18
C THR A 487 -33.80 25.60 -9.32
N SER A 488 -33.11 25.46 -8.18
CA SER A 488 -33.39 24.38 -7.23
C SER A 488 -34.83 24.40 -6.72
N ALA A 489 -35.45 25.59 -6.60
CA ALA A 489 -36.86 25.73 -6.27
C ALA A 489 -37.80 25.19 -7.35
N ARG A 490 -37.47 25.41 -8.63
CA ARG A 490 -38.24 24.86 -9.74
C ARG A 490 -38.08 23.34 -9.81
N ALA A 491 -36.86 22.82 -9.65
CA ALA A 491 -36.62 21.38 -9.59
C ALA A 491 -37.40 20.72 -8.44
N ALA A 492 -37.38 21.32 -7.24
CA ALA A 492 -38.15 20.86 -6.09
C ALA A 492 -39.66 20.79 -6.38
N GLN A 493 -40.22 21.84 -6.99
CA GLN A 493 -41.63 21.89 -7.37
C GLN A 493 -42.01 20.76 -8.34
N LEU A 494 -41.21 20.55 -9.39
CA LEU A 494 -41.44 19.50 -10.39
C LEU A 494 -41.37 18.10 -9.76
N LEU A 495 -40.49 17.91 -8.79
CA LEU A 495 -40.29 16.63 -8.11
C LEU A 495 -41.22 16.43 -6.90
N GLY A 496 -42.01 17.42 -6.51
CA GLY A 496 -43.03 17.29 -5.46
C GLY A 496 -42.50 17.40 -4.03
N VAL A 497 -41.48 18.22 -3.82
CA VAL A 497 -40.87 18.52 -2.52
C VAL A 497 -40.95 20.01 -2.23
N ALA A 498 -40.70 20.39 -0.98
CA ALA A 498 -40.70 21.80 -0.60
C ALA A 498 -39.57 22.56 -1.32
N ALA A 499 -39.84 23.80 -1.73
CA ALA A 499 -38.79 24.65 -2.27
C ALA A 499 -37.72 24.94 -1.19
N PRO A 500 -36.44 25.02 -1.57
CA PRO A 500 -35.38 25.35 -0.63
C PRO A 500 -35.55 26.77 -0.11
N LYS A 501 -35.15 26.99 1.14
CA LYS A 501 -35.22 28.32 1.79
C LYS A 501 -34.13 29.27 1.30
N GLU A 502 -33.01 28.72 0.85
CA GLU A 502 -31.84 29.45 0.38
C GLU A 502 -31.73 29.39 -1.14
N ALA A 503 -31.24 30.47 -1.75
CA ALA A 503 -31.02 30.56 -3.20
C ALA A 503 -29.75 29.81 -3.61
N ASP A 504 -29.65 29.48 -4.91
CA ASP A 504 -28.46 28.89 -5.52
C ASP A 504 -27.32 29.93 -5.53
N LYS A 505 -26.42 29.85 -4.53
CA LYS A 505 -25.19 30.65 -4.44
C LYS A 505 -24.00 29.72 -4.27
N CYS A 506 -23.10 29.71 -5.24
CA CYS A 506 -21.82 29.01 -5.19
C CYS A 506 -20.68 30.02 -5.12
N GLY A 507 -19.56 29.59 -4.54
CA GLY A 507 -18.40 30.45 -4.19
C GLY A 507 -17.49 30.76 -5.36
#